data_AF-A0A929YB43-F1
#
_entry.id   AF-A0A929YB43-F1
#
_cell.length_a   1.000
_cell.length_b   1.000
_cell.length_c   1.000
_cell.angle_alpha   90.00
_cell.angle_beta   90.00
_cell.angle_gamma   90.00
#
_symmetry.space_group_name_H-M   'P 1'
#
loop_
_entity.id
_entity.type
_entity.pdbx_description
1 polymer ?
#
loop_
_entity_poly.entity_id
_entity_poly.type
_entity_poly.pdbx_seq_one_letter_code
_entity_poly.pdbx_strand_id
1 'polypeptide(L)'
;MVKKVSKANENKIYKLLIILCSLVALIVAIAIVLHIKNENKIFNAQSGMSEYLKNKYKEDFKVERPEHKHGGFGVNGIWMSQAYLVSNPKLKFDIDCSYLNPSDCSDQYIAAIWSVQASKELEAIVKEVNASSSNGYEADSAQAEIILSGKLVNSVNKQSKYEDNKTKDEGFLYRLIIDAPNDSQKASYIFKIVEKLREEGVYSV
;
A
#
# COMPACT_ATOMS: atom_id res chain seq x y z
N MET A 1 -5.92 59.51 37.69
CA MET A 1 -5.05 58.89 38.71
C MET A 1 -4.57 57.55 38.15
N VAL A 2 -3.35 57.48 37.59
CA VAL A 2 -2.81 56.25 37.01
C VAL A 2 -2.28 55.39 38.17
N LYS A 3 -2.91 54.24 38.43
CA LYS A 3 -2.42 53.25 39.41
C LYS A 3 -1.08 52.72 38.93
N LYS A 4 0.03 53.23 39.47
CA LYS A 4 1.37 52.66 39.30
C LYS A 4 1.35 51.23 39.87
N VAL A 5 1.55 50.24 39.00
CA VAL A 5 1.82 48.87 39.43
C VAL A 5 3.07 48.91 40.32
N SER A 6 2.99 48.38 41.54
CA SER A 6 4.13 48.40 42.45
C SER A 6 5.24 47.51 41.88
N LYS A 7 6.51 47.90 42.08
CA LYS A 7 7.72 47.15 41.65
C LYS A 7 7.71 45.67 42.10
N ALA A 8 6.98 45.37 43.19
CA ALA A 8 6.75 44.01 43.68
C ALA A 8 5.81 43.17 42.79
N ASN A 9 4.83 43.80 42.12
CA ASN A 9 3.93 43.14 41.17
C ASN A 9 4.59 42.91 39.80
N GLU A 10 5.48 43.80 39.35
CA GLU A 10 6.27 43.59 38.11
C GLU A 10 7.18 42.36 38.25
N ASN A 11 7.93 42.22 39.35
CA ASN A 11 8.76 41.04 39.60
C ASN A 11 7.97 39.73 39.65
N LYS A 12 6.70 39.75 40.08
CA LYS A 12 5.82 38.57 40.05
C LYS A 12 5.40 38.22 38.63
N ILE A 13 5.10 39.21 37.79
CA ILE A 13 4.75 39.02 36.38
C ILE A 13 5.95 38.46 35.61
N TYR A 14 7.16 39.01 35.80
CA TYR A 14 8.37 38.48 35.17
C TYR A 14 8.67 37.04 35.59
N LYS A 15 8.52 36.70 36.88
CA LYS A 15 8.66 35.32 37.35
C LYS A 15 7.63 34.37 36.71
N LEU A 16 6.38 34.81 36.59
CA LEU A 16 5.31 34.04 35.94
C LEU A 16 5.62 33.80 34.45
N LEU A 17 6.12 34.83 33.74
CA LEU A 17 6.52 34.72 32.34
C LEU A 17 7.69 33.76 32.15
N ILE A 18 8.71 33.80 33.02
CA ILE A 18 9.84 32.86 32.97
C ILE A 18 9.35 31.42 33.17
N ILE A 19 8.46 31.18 34.13
CA ILE A 19 7.87 29.86 34.37
C ILE A 19 7.09 29.39 33.13
N LEU A 20 6.27 30.26 32.53
CA LEU A 20 5.51 29.92 31.32
C LEU A 20 6.43 29.62 30.12
N CYS A 21 7.43 30.45 29.87
CA CYS A 21 8.43 30.23 28.82
C CYS A 21 9.19 28.92 29.04
N SER A 22 9.56 28.60 30.28
CA SER A 22 10.23 27.34 30.61
C SER A 22 9.34 26.11 30.36
N LEU A 23 8.03 26.21 30.66
CA LEU A 23 7.07 25.14 30.42
C LEU A 23 6.88 24.90 28.91
N VAL A 24 6.75 25.97 28.12
CA VAL A 24 6.64 25.87 26.66
C VAL A 24 7.90 25.24 26.07
N ALA A 25 9.09 25.67 26.50
CA ALA A 25 10.36 25.08 26.06
C ALA A 25 10.44 23.58 26.37
N LEU A 26 9.95 23.15 27.54
CA LEU A 26 9.90 21.74 27.92
C LEU A 26 8.96 20.93 27.00
N ILE A 27 7.77 21.46 26.70
CA ILE A 27 6.81 20.81 25.80
C ILE A 27 7.42 20.63 24.40
N VAL A 28 8.08 21.67 23.89
CA VAL A 28 8.76 21.63 22.58
C VAL A 28 9.88 20.58 22.58
N ALA A 29 10.70 20.52 23.63
CA ALA A 29 11.77 19.52 23.75
C ALA A 29 11.20 18.09 23.74
N ILE A 30 10.11 17.83 24.48
CA ILE A 30 9.43 16.54 24.49
C ILE A 30 8.91 16.19 23.08
N ALA A 31 8.26 17.14 22.40
CA ALA A 31 7.75 16.93 21.06
C ALA A 31 8.85 16.57 20.06
N ILE A 32 10.01 17.24 20.12
CA ILE A 32 11.17 16.93 19.28
C ILE A 32 11.68 15.51 19.55
N VAL A 33 11.86 15.13 20.82
CA VAL A 33 12.32 13.79 21.19
C VAL A 33 11.34 12.72 20.71
N LEU A 34 10.04 12.95 20.86
CA LEU A 34 9.01 12.03 20.37
C LEU A 34 9.02 11.91 18.84
N HIS A 35 9.20 13.02 18.13
CA HIS A 35 9.30 13.03 16.68
C HIS A 35 10.50 12.22 16.19
N ILE A 36 11.70 12.46 16.74
CA ILE A 36 12.91 11.70 16.39
C ILE A 36 12.72 10.21 16.66
N LYS A 37 12.12 9.86 17.80
CA LYS A 37 11.87 8.47 18.17
C LYS A 37 10.90 7.79 17.19
N ASN A 38 9.92 8.54 16.67
CA ASN A 38 9.01 8.05 15.65
C ASN A 38 9.70 7.88 14.29
N GLU A 39 10.50 8.85 13.85
CA GLU A 39 11.27 8.76 12.60
C GLU A 39 12.23 7.56 12.61
N ASN A 40 12.93 7.34 13.72
CA ASN A 40 13.82 6.18 13.86
C ASN A 40 13.08 4.84 13.73
N LYS A 41 11.84 4.74 14.25
CA LYS A 41 11.02 3.54 14.07
C LYS A 41 10.65 3.31 12.61
N ILE A 42 10.26 4.37 11.91
CA ILE A 42 9.89 4.31 10.49
C ILE A 42 11.10 3.90 9.65
N PHE A 43 12.26 4.49 9.91
CA PHE A 43 13.51 4.13 9.23
C PHE A 43 13.88 2.66 9.46
N ASN A 44 13.79 2.18 10.70
CA ASN A 44 14.08 0.78 11.03
C ASN A 44 13.12 -0.18 10.33
N ALA A 45 11.82 0.15 10.27
CA ALA A 45 10.83 -0.63 9.55
C ALA A 45 11.13 -0.67 8.05
N GLN A 46 11.45 0.48 7.45
CA GLN A 46 11.79 0.60 6.03
C GLN A 46 13.03 -0.23 5.68
N SER A 47 14.05 -0.19 6.54
CA SER A 47 15.28 -0.97 6.38
C SER A 47 15.00 -2.48 6.49
N GLY A 48 14.22 -2.90 7.50
CA GLY A 48 13.83 -4.29 7.69
C GLY A 48 13.03 -4.85 6.51
N MET A 49 12.06 -4.08 6.02
CA MET A 49 11.29 -4.41 4.81
C MET A 49 12.18 -4.58 3.57
N SER A 50 13.13 -3.66 3.37
CA SER A 50 14.08 -3.72 2.24
C SER A 50 14.99 -4.95 2.34
N GLU A 51 15.48 -5.24 3.55
CA GLU A 51 16.32 -6.41 3.82
C GLU A 51 15.56 -7.72 3.61
N TYR A 52 14.30 -7.82 4.05
CA TYR A 52 13.43 -8.96 3.80
C TYR A 52 13.31 -9.24 2.28
N LEU A 53 12.98 -8.22 1.48
CA LEU A 53 12.83 -8.38 0.02
C LEU A 53 14.14 -8.80 -0.64
N LYS A 54 15.24 -8.16 -0.25
CA LYS A 54 16.58 -8.51 -0.75
C LYS A 54 16.96 -9.94 -0.42
N ASN A 55 16.68 -10.38 0.81
CA ASN A 55 16.98 -11.73 1.25
C ASN A 55 16.09 -12.78 0.55
N LYS A 56 14.81 -12.47 0.34
CA LYS A 56 13.84 -13.37 -0.31
C LYS A 56 14.11 -13.53 -1.81
N TYR A 57 14.34 -12.45 -2.54
CA TYR A 57 14.42 -12.46 -4.01
C TYR A 57 15.84 -12.32 -4.57
N LYS A 58 16.84 -12.02 -3.74
CA LYS A 58 18.24 -11.79 -4.14
C LYS A 58 18.39 -10.65 -5.15
N GLU A 59 17.55 -9.62 -5.03
CA GLU A 59 17.56 -8.41 -5.86
C GLU A 59 17.51 -7.17 -4.96
N ASP A 60 17.86 -6.00 -5.51
CA ASP A 60 17.77 -4.75 -4.76
C ASP A 60 16.40 -4.09 -4.97
N PHE A 61 15.74 -3.81 -3.85
CA PHE A 61 14.43 -3.15 -3.79
C PHE A 61 14.55 -1.82 -3.06
N LYS A 62 13.67 -0.89 -3.44
CA LYS A 62 13.41 0.31 -2.67
C LYS A 62 12.01 0.22 -2.08
N VAL A 63 11.94 0.39 -0.76
CA VAL A 63 10.68 0.51 -0.02
C VAL A 63 10.40 1.99 0.19
N GLU A 64 9.17 2.41 -0.07
CA GLU A 64 8.71 3.77 0.24
C GLU A 64 8.61 3.98 1.76
N ARG A 65 8.19 5.17 2.21
CA ARG A 65 8.10 5.44 3.65
C ARG A 65 6.97 4.59 4.26
N PRO A 66 7.24 3.70 5.22
CA PRO A 66 6.20 2.87 5.80
C PRO A 66 5.24 3.67 6.69
N GLU A 67 3.98 3.24 6.68
CA GLU A 67 2.92 3.75 7.54
C GLU A 67 2.54 2.70 8.57
N HIS A 68 2.40 3.11 9.83
CA HIS A 68 1.86 2.23 10.87
C HIS A 68 0.34 2.29 10.84
N LYS A 69 -0.29 1.16 10.50
CA LYS A 69 -1.75 1.04 10.37
C LYS A 69 -2.30 -0.05 11.29
N HIS A 70 -3.60 0.03 11.56
CA HIS A 70 -4.36 -0.97 12.31
C HIS A 70 -3.85 -1.22 13.75
N GLY A 71 -3.00 -0.33 14.28
CA GLY A 71 -2.53 -0.35 15.66
C GLY A 71 -3.29 0.64 16.53
N GLY A 72 -3.33 0.38 17.84
CA GLY A 72 -4.08 1.19 18.79
C GLY A 72 -3.81 0.80 20.24
N PHE A 73 -4.67 1.25 21.14
CA PHE A 73 -4.51 0.96 22.57
C PHE A 73 -4.58 -0.57 22.80
N GLY A 74 -3.43 -1.17 23.18
CA GLY A 74 -3.32 -2.61 23.44
C GLY A 74 -3.24 -3.52 22.21
N VAL A 75 -3.20 -2.97 20.99
CA VAL A 75 -3.13 -3.75 19.75
C VAL A 75 -1.92 -3.33 18.93
N ASN A 76 -1.04 -4.28 18.65
CA ASN A 76 0.08 -4.08 17.74
C ASN A 76 -0.48 -3.97 16.32
N GLY A 77 -0.14 -2.89 15.62
CA GLY A 77 -0.51 -2.71 14.22
C GLY A 77 0.43 -3.46 13.28
N ILE A 78 0.43 -3.02 12.02
CA ILE A 78 1.33 -3.47 10.97
C ILE A 78 2.03 -2.27 10.34
N TRP A 79 3.25 -2.50 9.85
CA TRP A 79 3.91 -1.59 8.92
C TRP A 79 3.44 -1.92 7.52
N MET A 80 2.91 -0.93 6.81
CA MET A 80 2.50 -1.05 5.41
C MET A 80 3.31 -0.08 4.55
N SER A 81 3.76 -0.52 3.38
CA SER A 81 4.44 0.33 2.43
C SER A 81 4.25 -0.19 1.00
N GLN A 82 4.54 0.66 0.03
CA GLN A 82 4.83 0.21 -1.33
C GLN A 82 6.34 -0.07 -1.47
N ALA A 83 6.67 -1.01 -2.33
CA ALA A 83 8.04 -1.32 -2.72
C ALA A 83 8.14 -1.51 -4.24
N TYR A 84 9.34 -1.38 -4.77
CA TYR A 84 9.63 -1.61 -6.18
C TYR A 84 11.07 -2.07 -6.38
N LEU A 85 11.28 -2.81 -7.47
CA LEU A 85 12.62 -3.22 -7.88
C LEU A 85 13.40 -2.00 -8.38
N VAL A 86 14.66 -1.84 -7.99
CA VAL A 86 15.46 -0.68 -8.42
C VAL A 86 15.58 -0.61 -9.95
N SER A 87 15.67 -1.75 -10.62
CA SER A 87 15.73 -1.86 -12.09
C SER A 87 14.37 -1.65 -12.78
N ASN A 88 13.26 -1.71 -12.05
CA ASN A 88 11.92 -1.45 -12.59
C ASN A 88 11.04 -0.65 -11.60
N PRO A 89 11.27 0.67 -11.47
CA PRO A 89 10.53 1.51 -10.53
C PRO A 89 9.03 1.65 -10.83
N LYS A 90 8.60 1.25 -12.04
CA LYS A 90 7.18 1.31 -12.45
C LYS A 90 6.37 0.17 -11.85
N LEU A 91 7.00 -0.98 -11.58
CA LEU A 91 6.34 -2.14 -10.98
C LEU A 91 6.35 -2.01 -9.46
N LYS A 92 5.38 -1.25 -8.94
CA LYS A 92 5.15 -1.12 -7.50
C LYS A 92 4.26 -2.25 -7.00
N PHE A 93 4.49 -2.66 -5.76
CA PHE A 93 3.69 -3.66 -5.07
C PHE A 93 3.64 -3.36 -3.57
N ASP A 94 2.59 -3.86 -2.92
CA ASP A 94 2.42 -3.68 -1.49
C ASP A 94 3.24 -4.70 -0.70
N ILE A 95 3.77 -4.24 0.44
CA ILE A 95 4.44 -5.05 1.44
C ILE A 95 3.92 -4.66 2.82
N ASP A 96 3.61 -5.67 3.62
CA ASP A 96 3.18 -5.53 4.99
C ASP A 96 4.09 -6.35 5.92
N CYS A 97 4.42 -5.80 7.09
CA CYS A 97 5.22 -6.48 8.08
C CYS A 97 4.67 -6.28 9.49
N SER A 98 4.94 -7.25 10.36
CA SER A 98 4.62 -7.14 11.78
C SER A 98 5.27 -5.91 12.41
N TYR A 99 4.51 -5.16 13.23
CA TYR A 99 5.06 -4.01 13.95
C TYR A 99 6.20 -4.39 14.90
N LEU A 100 6.12 -5.57 15.52
CA LEU A 100 7.09 -6.07 16.49
C LEU A 100 8.30 -6.75 15.85
N ASN A 101 8.11 -7.36 14.67
CA ASN A 101 9.16 -8.06 13.95
C ASN A 101 9.12 -7.67 12.47
N PRO A 102 9.84 -6.60 12.06
CA PRO A 102 9.86 -6.11 10.68
C PRO A 102 10.48 -7.07 9.64
N SER A 103 10.90 -8.27 10.05
CA SER A 103 11.32 -9.36 9.16
C SER A 103 10.22 -10.40 8.92
N ASP A 104 9.14 -10.37 9.70
CA ASP A 104 7.93 -11.16 9.48
C ASP A 104 7.00 -10.35 8.58
N CYS A 105 7.11 -10.63 7.28
CA CYS A 105 6.51 -9.84 6.22
C CYS A 105 5.76 -10.71 5.22
N SER A 106 4.78 -10.08 4.57
CA SER A 106 4.09 -10.57 3.39
C SER A 106 4.23 -9.51 2.29
N ASP A 107 4.38 -9.95 1.04
CA ASP A 107 4.59 -9.06 -0.10
C ASP A 107 3.85 -9.52 -1.34
N GLN A 108 3.48 -8.56 -2.17
CA GLN A 108 2.76 -8.78 -3.43
C GLN A 108 3.69 -8.75 -4.65
N TYR A 109 5.00 -9.01 -4.50
CA TYR A 109 5.93 -8.86 -5.64
C TYR A 109 5.62 -9.83 -6.78
N ILE A 110 5.38 -11.11 -6.47
CA ILE A 110 4.99 -12.11 -7.47
C ILE A 110 3.64 -11.77 -8.08
N ALA A 111 2.70 -11.29 -7.26
CA ALA A 111 1.40 -10.83 -7.71
C ALA A 111 1.54 -9.69 -8.73
N ALA A 112 2.38 -8.70 -8.47
CA ALA A 112 2.62 -7.58 -9.38
C ALA A 112 3.23 -8.03 -10.72
N ILE A 113 4.17 -8.98 -10.70
CA ILE A 113 4.69 -9.59 -11.95
C ILE A 113 3.55 -10.26 -12.72
N TRP A 114 2.68 -10.99 -12.02
CA TRP A 114 1.53 -11.66 -12.61
C TRP A 114 0.46 -10.68 -13.11
N SER A 115 0.26 -9.52 -12.47
CA SER A 115 -0.61 -8.44 -12.97
C SER A 115 -0.22 -7.96 -14.36
N VAL A 116 1.09 -7.89 -14.64
CA VAL A 116 1.60 -7.53 -15.98
C VAL A 116 1.23 -8.59 -17.02
N GLN A 117 1.29 -9.88 -16.65
CA GLN A 117 0.87 -10.96 -17.55
C GLN A 117 -0.66 -10.98 -17.73
N ALA A 118 -1.41 -10.93 -16.63
CA ALA A 118 -2.87 -10.90 -16.62
C ALA A 118 -3.43 -9.73 -17.44
N SER A 119 -2.79 -8.56 -17.38
CA SER A 119 -3.21 -7.39 -18.18
C SER A 119 -3.01 -7.63 -19.68
N LYS A 120 -1.95 -8.33 -20.10
CA LYS A 120 -1.74 -8.68 -21.52
C LYS A 120 -2.77 -9.69 -22.02
N GLU A 121 -3.15 -10.64 -21.19
CA GLU A 121 -4.26 -11.57 -21.50
C GLU A 121 -5.59 -10.83 -21.59
N LEU A 122 -5.83 -9.91 -20.66
CA LEU A 122 -7.03 -9.06 -20.67
C LEU A 122 -7.14 -8.22 -21.95
N GLU A 123 -6.04 -7.66 -22.45
CA GLU A 123 -6.04 -6.89 -23.70
C GLU A 123 -6.60 -7.69 -24.88
N ALA A 124 -6.33 -9.00 -24.96
CA ALA A 124 -6.88 -9.86 -26.00
C ALA A 124 -8.39 -10.07 -25.83
N ILE A 125 -8.83 -10.33 -24.59
CA ILE A 125 -10.25 -10.48 -24.24
C ILE A 125 -11.01 -9.19 -24.55
N VAL A 126 -10.48 -8.03 -24.15
CA VAL A 126 -11.07 -6.71 -24.39
C VAL A 126 -11.23 -6.44 -25.89
N LYS A 127 -10.23 -6.78 -26.71
CA LYS A 127 -10.31 -6.63 -28.18
C LYS A 127 -11.43 -7.47 -28.78
N GLU A 128 -11.60 -8.71 -28.31
CA GLU A 128 -12.70 -9.58 -28.75
C GLU A 128 -14.06 -9.00 -28.33
N VAL A 129 -14.18 -8.55 -27.07
CA VAL A 129 -15.41 -7.97 -26.56
C VAL A 129 -15.74 -6.67 -27.30
N ASN A 130 -14.78 -5.77 -27.53
CA ASN A 130 -14.93 -4.55 -28.33
C ASN A 130 -15.47 -4.87 -29.73
N ALA A 131 -14.85 -5.82 -30.44
CA ALA A 131 -15.27 -6.20 -31.79
C ALA A 131 -16.70 -6.80 -31.84
N SER A 132 -17.13 -7.46 -30.76
CA SER A 132 -18.49 -8.00 -30.61
C SER A 132 -19.52 -6.98 -30.12
N SER A 133 -19.08 -5.78 -29.72
CA SER A 133 -19.92 -4.74 -29.14
C SER A 133 -20.32 -3.70 -30.19
N SER A 134 -21.61 -3.36 -30.25
CA SER A 134 -22.18 -2.45 -31.25
C SER A 134 -22.51 -1.06 -30.68
N ASN A 135 -22.10 -0.77 -29.44
CA ASN A 135 -22.55 0.38 -28.67
C ASN A 135 -21.51 1.52 -28.58
N GLY A 136 -20.37 1.43 -29.29
CA GLY A 136 -19.40 2.51 -29.42
C GLY A 136 -18.55 2.80 -28.17
N TYR A 137 -18.67 1.99 -27.12
CA TYR A 137 -17.76 2.03 -25.96
C TYR A 137 -16.65 1.00 -26.15
N GLU A 138 -15.41 1.42 -25.89
CA GLU A 138 -14.23 0.57 -25.94
C GLU A 138 -13.53 0.54 -24.59
N ALA A 139 -13.28 -0.65 -24.05
CA ALA A 139 -12.66 -0.83 -22.73
C ALA A 139 -11.13 -0.90 -22.80
N ASP A 140 -10.51 -0.19 -23.74
CA ASP A 140 -9.06 -0.25 -24.00
C ASP A 140 -8.19 0.16 -22.80
N SER A 141 -8.77 0.86 -21.83
CA SER A 141 -8.14 1.23 -20.57
C SER A 141 -8.18 0.15 -19.50
N ALA A 142 -8.83 -0.99 -19.76
CA ALA A 142 -8.99 -2.06 -18.78
C ALA A 142 -7.65 -2.69 -18.39
N GLN A 143 -7.47 -2.95 -17.10
CA GLN A 143 -6.26 -3.47 -16.51
C GLN A 143 -6.59 -4.58 -15.51
N ALA A 144 -5.67 -5.53 -15.38
CA ALA A 144 -5.77 -6.61 -14.42
C ALA A 144 -4.75 -6.41 -13.30
N GLU A 145 -5.19 -6.54 -12.06
CA GLU A 145 -4.31 -6.63 -10.91
C GLU A 145 -4.54 -7.93 -10.16
N ILE A 146 -3.48 -8.72 -10.02
CA ILE A 146 -3.52 -9.93 -9.21
C ILE A 146 -3.23 -9.56 -7.75
N ILE A 147 -4.05 -10.09 -6.85
CA ILE A 147 -3.86 -9.97 -5.41
C ILE A 147 -3.77 -11.37 -4.83
N LEU A 148 -2.66 -11.66 -4.15
CA LEU A 148 -2.45 -12.93 -3.49
C LEU A 148 -2.83 -12.85 -2.01
N SER A 149 -3.44 -13.91 -1.49
CA SER A 149 -3.84 -13.99 -0.09
C SER A 149 -3.68 -15.38 0.49
N GLY A 150 -3.88 -15.50 1.80
CA GLY A 150 -3.80 -16.77 2.53
C GLY A 150 -2.41 -17.39 2.44
N LYS A 151 -2.35 -18.71 2.24
CA LYS A 151 -1.06 -19.43 2.11
C LYS A 151 -0.37 -19.17 0.77
N LEU A 152 -1.11 -18.74 -0.25
CA LEU A 152 -0.58 -18.62 -1.61
C LEU A 152 0.54 -17.57 -1.67
N VAL A 153 0.33 -16.41 -1.05
CA VAL A 153 1.30 -15.29 -0.99
C VAL A 153 2.69 -15.71 -0.48
N ASN A 154 2.73 -16.64 0.48
CA ASN A 154 3.98 -17.12 1.07
C ASN A 154 4.57 -18.34 0.36
N SER A 155 3.80 -19.01 -0.49
CA SER A 155 4.22 -20.25 -1.17
C SER A 155 4.84 -20.02 -2.55
N VAL A 156 4.53 -18.89 -3.19
CA VAL A 156 4.97 -18.58 -4.55
C VAL A 156 6.30 -17.83 -4.56
N ASN A 157 7.03 -17.98 -5.66
CA ASN A 157 8.32 -17.34 -5.91
C ASN A 157 8.49 -17.06 -7.42
N LYS A 158 9.65 -16.54 -7.83
CA LYS A 158 9.91 -16.19 -9.24
C LYS A 158 9.88 -17.38 -10.21
N GLN A 159 10.01 -18.61 -9.72
CA GLN A 159 9.89 -19.83 -10.52
C GLN A 159 8.43 -20.31 -10.64
N SER A 160 7.54 -19.80 -9.78
CA SER A 160 6.11 -20.09 -9.84
C SER A 160 5.49 -19.44 -11.06
N LYS A 161 4.70 -20.18 -11.82
CA LYS A 161 4.07 -19.69 -13.04
C LYS A 161 2.67 -19.19 -12.76
N TYR A 162 2.29 -18.09 -13.42
CA TYR A 162 0.93 -17.57 -13.39
C TYR A 162 -0.09 -18.60 -13.87
N GLU A 163 0.17 -19.30 -14.98
CA GLU A 163 -0.74 -20.32 -15.53
C GLU A 163 -1.08 -21.44 -14.55
N ASP A 164 -0.10 -21.85 -13.74
CA ASP A 164 -0.28 -22.93 -12.76
C ASP A 164 -1.11 -22.46 -11.53
N ASN A 165 -1.37 -21.15 -11.42
CA ASN A 165 -2.01 -20.55 -10.24
C ASN A 165 -3.29 -19.75 -10.57
N LYS A 166 -3.50 -19.29 -11.80
CA LYS A 166 -4.62 -18.40 -12.17
C LYS A 166 -6.01 -19.05 -12.01
N THR A 167 -6.06 -20.38 -11.99
CA THR A 167 -7.28 -21.17 -11.85
C THR A 167 -7.59 -21.57 -10.41
N LYS A 168 -6.80 -21.09 -9.43
CA LYS A 168 -7.04 -21.37 -8.02
C LYS A 168 -8.18 -20.50 -7.48
N ASP A 169 -9.17 -21.16 -6.88
CA ASP A 169 -10.31 -20.47 -6.26
C ASP A 169 -9.98 -19.81 -4.92
N GLU A 170 -8.87 -20.23 -4.28
CA GLU A 170 -8.41 -19.71 -3.00
C GLU A 170 -7.04 -19.03 -3.12
N GLY A 171 -6.92 -17.86 -2.50
CA GLY A 171 -5.66 -17.15 -2.39
C GLY A 171 -5.23 -16.39 -3.65
N PHE A 172 -5.97 -16.48 -4.74
CA PHE A 172 -5.74 -15.78 -6.00
C PHE A 172 -6.99 -14.94 -6.34
N LEU A 173 -6.85 -13.62 -6.40
CA LEU A 173 -7.92 -12.69 -6.78
C LEU A 173 -7.49 -11.90 -8.02
N TYR A 174 -8.34 -11.90 -9.03
CA TYR A 174 -8.18 -11.11 -10.25
C TYR A 174 -8.99 -9.82 -10.13
N ARG A 175 -8.36 -8.68 -9.82
CA ARG A 175 -9.05 -7.40 -9.79
C ARG A 175 -9.11 -6.79 -11.19
N LEU A 176 -10.30 -6.79 -11.79
CA LEU A 176 -10.56 -6.07 -13.04
C LEU A 176 -10.76 -4.57 -12.76
N ILE A 177 -9.90 -3.74 -13.35
CA ILE A 177 -9.98 -2.28 -13.28
C ILE A 177 -10.39 -1.78 -14.65
N ILE A 178 -11.52 -1.09 -14.75
CA ILE A 178 -12.06 -0.59 -16.03
C ILE A 178 -12.64 0.80 -15.83
N ASP A 179 -12.29 1.73 -16.71
CA ASP A 179 -12.89 3.07 -16.75
C ASP A 179 -14.11 3.04 -17.68
N ALA A 180 -15.31 2.95 -17.10
CA ALA A 180 -16.56 2.80 -17.85
C ALA A 180 -17.58 3.89 -17.48
N PRO A 181 -18.30 4.46 -18.48
CA PRO A 181 -19.33 5.47 -18.25
C PRO A 181 -20.47 4.92 -17.41
N ASN A 182 -21.13 5.81 -16.66
CA ASN A 182 -22.09 5.44 -15.59
C ASN A 182 -23.50 5.15 -16.13
N ASP A 183 -23.62 4.23 -17.09
CA ASP A 183 -24.91 3.82 -17.68
C ASP A 183 -25.16 2.31 -17.54
N SER A 184 -26.37 1.85 -17.90
CA SER A 184 -26.75 0.43 -17.85
C SER A 184 -25.98 -0.47 -18.83
N GLN A 185 -25.29 0.11 -19.81
CA GLN A 185 -24.49 -0.63 -20.80
C GLN A 185 -23.16 -1.10 -20.19
N LYS A 186 -22.67 -0.39 -19.16
CA LYS A 186 -21.53 -0.78 -18.30
C LYS A 186 -21.62 -2.23 -17.79
N ALA A 187 -22.80 -2.64 -17.32
CA ALA A 187 -22.98 -3.97 -16.73
C ALA A 187 -22.86 -5.09 -17.77
N SER A 188 -23.40 -4.89 -18.97
CA SER A 188 -23.33 -5.87 -20.06
C SER A 188 -21.90 -6.08 -20.55
N TYR A 189 -21.14 -4.99 -20.67
CA TYR A 189 -19.76 -5.04 -21.13
C TYR A 189 -18.83 -5.72 -20.11
N ILE A 190 -18.95 -5.36 -18.82
CA ILE A 190 -18.21 -6.01 -17.73
C ILE A 190 -18.56 -7.50 -17.66
N PHE A 191 -19.84 -7.85 -17.80
CA PHE A 191 -20.28 -9.24 -17.76
C PHE A 191 -19.65 -10.08 -18.89
N LYS A 192 -19.55 -9.54 -20.12
CA LYS A 192 -18.88 -10.22 -21.24
C LYS A 192 -17.39 -10.46 -20.97
N ILE A 193 -16.68 -9.48 -20.41
CA ILE A 193 -15.26 -9.68 -20.02
C ILE A 193 -15.16 -10.77 -18.96
N VAL A 194 -16.00 -10.72 -17.92
CA VAL A 194 -15.98 -11.72 -16.84
C VAL A 194 -16.32 -13.11 -17.35
N GLU A 195 -17.26 -13.24 -18.29
CA GLU A 195 -17.59 -14.50 -18.95
C GLU A 195 -16.38 -15.08 -19.69
N LYS A 196 -15.70 -14.25 -20.48
CA LYS A 196 -14.46 -14.63 -21.18
C LYS A 196 -13.33 -15.02 -20.22
N LEU A 197 -13.15 -14.28 -19.12
CA LEU A 197 -12.19 -14.64 -18.07
C LEU A 197 -12.49 -16.01 -17.45
N ARG A 198 -13.77 -16.36 -17.28
CA ARG A 198 -14.17 -17.69 -16.80
C ARG A 198 -13.94 -18.79 -17.83
N GLU A 199 -14.12 -18.52 -19.12
CA GLU A 199 -13.74 -19.45 -20.19
C GLU A 199 -12.23 -19.79 -20.11
N GLU A 200 -11.40 -18.82 -19.73
CA GLU A 200 -9.95 -18.97 -19.49
C GLU A 200 -9.59 -19.52 -18.09
N GLY A 201 -10.59 -19.91 -17.29
CA GLY A 201 -10.42 -20.53 -15.97
C GLY A 201 -10.17 -19.56 -14.82
N VAL A 202 -10.38 -18.26 -14.99
CA VAL A 202 -10.28 -17.25 -13.93
C VAL A 202 -11.65 -17.05 -13.30
N TYR A 203 -11.85 -17.63 -12.10
CA TYR A 203 -13.16 -17.65 -11.45
C TYR A 203 -13.34 -16.59 -10.36
N SER A 204 -12.25 -16.13 -9.73
CA SER A 204 -12.28 -15.10 -8.68
C SER A 204 -11.94 -13.73 -9.26
N VAL A 205 -12.98 -13.01 -9.73
CA VAL A 205 -12.89 -11.66 -10.34
C VAL A 205 -13.64 -10.63 -9.50
#